data_AF-A0A4Y2XA87-F1
#
_entry.id   AF-A0A4Y2XA87-F1
#
_cell.length_a   1.000
_cell.length_b   1.000
_cell.length_c   1.000
_cell.angle_alpha   90.00
_cell.angle_beta   90.00
_cell.angle_gamma   90.00
#
_symmetry.space_group_name_H-M   'P 1'
#
loop_
_entity.id
_entity.type
_entity.pdbx_description
1 polymer ?
#
loop_
_entity_poly.entity_id
_entity_poly.type
_entity_poly.pdbx_seq_one_letter_code
_entity_poly.pdbx_strand_id
1 'polypeptide(L)'
;MLTDSEPYIRELVAVHRILKAHSIQENGFRLFQLPTVKFDAISYTDLIDWLENITYPPILKSIPDEDIRLFAVQKAYGLYYICYVTHTSG
;
A
#
# COMPACT_ATOMS: atom_id res chain seq x y z
N MET A 1 -2.69 -6.11 -9.55
CA MET A 1 -3.62 -6.41 -10.65
C MET A 1 -2.80 -6.66 -11.91
N LEU A 2 -3.24 -7.58 -12.77
CA LEU A 2 -2.50 -7.98 -13.97
C LEU A 2 -2.29 -6.82 -14.95
N THR A 3 -3.16 -5.81 -14.89
CA THR A 3 -3.19 -4.60 -15.74
C THR A 3 -3.03 -3.33 -14.92
N ASP A 4 -2.24 -3.36 -13.85
CA ASP A 4 -2.00 -2.17 -13.03
C ASP A 4 -0.98 -1.26 -13.71
N SER A 5 -1.42 -0.07 -14.14
CA SER A 5 -0.58 0.97 -14.72
C SER A 5 0.30 1.68 -13.69
N GLU A 6 -0.05 1.60 -12.39
CA GLU A 6 0.59 2.35 -11.31
C GLU A 6 1.01 1.43 -10.16
N PRO A 7 1.90 0.46 -10.42
CA PRO A 7 2.31 -0.53 -9.41
C PRO A 7 2.95 0.11 -8.18
N TYR A 8 3.58 1.27 -8.32
CA TYR A 8 4.17 2.03 -7.23
C TYR A 8 3.13 2.58 -6.25
N ILE A 9 2.04 3.16 -6.76
CA ILE A 9 0.99 3.72 -5.91
C ILE A 9 0.34 2.59 -5.11
N ARG A 10 0.11 1.44 -5.75
CA ARG A 10 -0.34 0.22 -5.06
C ARG A 10 0.61 -0.20 -3.93
N GLU A 11 1.92 -0.20 -4.17
CA GLU A 11 2.92 -0.56 -3.15
C GLU A 11 2.92 0.44 -1.99
N LEU A 12 2.84 1.74 -2.26
CA LEU A 12 2.76 2.77 -1.22
C LEU A 12 1.49 2.67 -0.37
N VAL A 13 0.34 2.45 -1.02
CA VAL A 13 -0.94 2.26 -0.33
C VAL A 13 -0.87 1.00 0.54
N ALA A 14 -0.28 -0.08 0.04
CA ALA A 14 -0.09 -1.30 0.82
C ALA A 14 0.76 -1.06 2.08
N VAL A 15 1.86 -0.32 1.98
CA VAL A 15 2.70 0.03 3.14
C VAL A 15 1.93 0.82 4.19
N HIS A 16 1.19 1.87 3.78
CA HIS A 16 0.38 2.65 4.70
C HIS A 16 -0.67 1.80 5.43
N ARG A 17 -1.28 0.84 4.74
CA ARG A 17 -2.23 -0.10 5.35
C ARG A 17 -1.56 -0.95 6.40
N ILE A 18 -0.42 -1.55 6.11
CA ILE A 18 0.26 -2.43 7.07
C ILE A 18 0.62 -1.66 8.35
N LEU A 19 1.22 -0.47 8.20
CA LEU A 19 1.60 0.38 9.32
C LEU A 19 0.38 0.81 10.15
N LYS A 20 -0.72 1.21 9.50
CA LYS A 20 -1.96 1.56 10.20
C LYS A 20 -2.66 0.34 10.81
N ALA A 21 -2.46 -0.86 10.28
CA ALA A 21 -2.97 -2.08 10.90
C ALA A 21 -2.17 -2.47 12.15
N HIS A 22 -0.85 -2.26 12.16
CA HIS A 22 -0.01 -2.49 13.35
C HIS A 22 -0.38 -1.57 14.52
N SER A 23 -0.84 -0.34 14.24
CA SER A 23 -1.32 0.56 15.30
C SER A 23 -2.68 0.15 15.88
N ILE A 24 -3.49 -0.63 15.15
CA ILE A 24 -4.78 -1.12 15.60
C ILE A 24 -4.58 -2.53 16.21
N GLN A 25 -4.33 -2.59 17.51
CA GLN A 25 -4.23 -3.87 18.23
C GLN A 25 -5.62 -4.48 18.44
N GLU A 26 -6.13 -5.25 17.47
CA GLU A 26 -7.33 -6.07 17.69
C GLU A 26 -6.97 -7.42 18.30
N ASN A 27 -7.24 -7.57 19.60
CA ASN A 27 -7.22 -8.86 20.28
C ASN A 27 -8.58 -9.56 20.08
N GLY A 28 -8.71 -10.41 19.05
CA GLY A 28 -9.95 -11.15 18.82
C GLY A 28 -10.06 -11.83 17.44
N PHE A 29 -11.23 -12.42 17.17
CA PHE A 29 -11.57 -12.94 15.85
C PHE A 29 -11.87 -11.77 14.90
N ARG A 30 -11.17 -11.74 13.76
CA ARG A 30 -11.38 -10.74 12.71
C ARG A 30 -12.64 -11.07 11.92
N LEU A 31 -13.61 -10.15 11.94
CA LEU A 31 -14.74 -10.19 11.01
C LEU A 31 -14.36 -9.46 9.73
N PHE A 32 -14.47 -10.14 8.59
CA PHE A 32 -14.28 -9.51 7.29
C PHE A 32 -15.50 -8.63 6.97
N GLN A 33 -15.34 -7.31 7.07
CA GLN A 33 -16.36 -6.38 6.59
C GLN A 33 -16.03 -5.97 5.16
N LEU A 34 -17.05 -6.01 4.30
CA LEU A 34 -16.97 -5.58 2.92
C LEU A 34 -16.83 -4.05 2.88
N PRO A 35 -15.82 -3.49 2.20
CA PRO A 35 -15.69 -2.05 2.07
C PRO A 35 -16.77 -1.48 1.15
N THR A 36 -17.16 -0.23 1.41
CA THR A 36 -18.04 0.52 0.51
C THR A 36 -17.31 0.85 -0.79
N VAL A 37 -17.86 0.39 -1.91
CA VAL A 37 -17.28 0.60 -3.24
C VAL A 37 -17.83 1.88 -3.87
N LYS A 38 -16.92 2.78 -4.27
CA LYS A 38 -17.22 4.00 -5.04
C LYS A 38 -17.15 3.67 -6.52
N PHE A 39 -18.30 3.43 -7.14
CA PHE A 39 -18.39 3.12 -8.57
C PHE A 39 -18.06 4.31 -9.48
N ASP A 40 -18.14 5.53 -8.94
CA ASP A 40 -17.79 6.77 -9.65
C ASP A 40 -16.27 7.03 -9.69
N ALA A 41 -15.47 6.14 -9.11
CA ALA A 41 -14.02 6.28 -9.04
C ALA A 41 -13.38 6.13 -10.43
N ILE A 42 -12.53 7.10 -10.79
CA ILE A 42 -11.75 7.08 -12.04
C ILE A 42 -10.51 6.18 -11.88
N SER A 43 -9.91 6.18 -10.69
CA SER A 43 -8.78 5.33 -10.35
C SER A 43 -9.18 4.24 -9.37
N TYR A 44 -8.54 3.06 -9.50
CA TYR A 44 -8.75 1.96 -8.55
C TYR A 44 -8.35 2.35 -7.12
N THR A 45 -7.42 3.29 -6.95
CA THR A 45 -7.01 3.81 -5.64
C THR A 45 -8.14 4.52 -4.92
N ASP A 46 -9.14 5.01 -5.64
CA ASP A 46 -10.26 5.74 -5.07
C ASP A 46 -11.51 4.87 -4.96
N LEU A 47 -11.45 3.63 -5.49
CA LEU A 47 -12.58 2.71 -5.57
C LEU A 47 -13.09 2.28 -4.19
N ILE A 48 -12.22 2.24 -3.19
CA ILE A 48 -12.56 1.98 -1.79
C ILE A 48 -11.72 2.87 -0.89
N ASP A 49 -12.19 3.11 0.34
CA ASP A 49 -11.31 3.69 1.35
C ASP A 49 -10.31 2.63 1.82
N TRP A 50 -9.08 2.70 1.29
CA TRP A 50 -8.01 1.78 1.65
C TRP A 50 -7.57 1.92 3.11
N LEU A 51 -7.85 3.05 3.74
CA LEU A 51 -7.50 3.33 5.12
C LEU A 51 -8.61 2.97 6.11
N GLU A 52 -9.81 2.65 5.63
CA GLU A 52 -10.93 2.21 6.44
C GLU A 52 -10.90 0.68 6.62
N ASN A 53 -11.31 0.21 7.80
CA ASN A 53 -11.40 -1.21 8.15
C ASN A 53 -10.16 -2.04 7.75
N ILE A 54 -8.98 -1.46 8.03
CA ILE A 54 -7.73 -2.10 7.64
C ILE A 54 -7.53 -3.31 8.52
N THR A 55 -7.25 -4.42 7.86
CA THR A 55 -6.61 -5.49 8.59
C THR A 55 -5.38 -5.97 7.88
N TYR A 56 -4.39 -6.27 8.69
CA TYR A 56 -3.13 -6.77 8.21
C TYR A 56 -3.28 -8.23 7.71
N PRO A 57 -2.54 -8.63 6.67
CA PRO A 57 -2.46 -10.02 6.24
C PRO A 57 -1.52 -10.80 7.18
N PRO A 58 -1.94 -11.97 7.72
CA PRO A 58 -1.28 -12.66 8.83
C PRO A 58 0.25 -12.78 8.78
N ILE A 59 0.79 -12.89 7.58
CA ILE A 59 2.22 -13.03 7.29
C ILE A 59 3.06 -11.78 7.59
N LEU A 60 2.47 -10.59 7.62
CA LEU A 60 3.20 -9.33 7.79
C LEU A 60 3.34 -8.89 9.27
N LYS A 61 2.82 -9.65 10.23
CA LYS A 61 2.78 -9.30 11.67
C LYS A 61 4.16 -9.29 12.29
N SER A 62 4.94 -10.26 11.84
CA SER A 62 6.26 -10.54 12.38
C SER A 62 7.32 -9.62 11.80
N ILE A 63 6.96 -8.83 10.78
CA ILE A 63 7.85 -7.88 10.15
C ILE A 63 7.79 -6.58 10.96
N PRO A 64 8.93 -6.03 11.38
CA PRO A 64 8.96 -4.77 12.12
C PRO A 64 8.60 -3.59 11.23
N ASP A 65 8.06 -2.53 11.84
CA ASP A 65 7.64 -1.32 11.14
C ASP A 65 8.82 -0.64 10.41
N GLU A 66 10.03 -0.73 10.96
CA GLU A 66 11.24 -0.20 10.35
C GLU A 66 11.52 -0.82 8.98
N ASP A 67 11.37 -2.15 8.86
CA ASP A 67 11.61 -2.87 7.60
C ASP A 67 10.55 -2.52 6.56
N ILE A 68 9.30 -2.36 7.00
CA ILE A 68 8.18 -1.93 6.14
C ILE A 68 8.41 -0.51 5.61
N ARG A 69 8.90 0.40 6.46
CA ARG A 69 9.24 1.77 6.07
C ARG A 69 10.45 1.80 5.14
N LEU A 70 11.46 0.98 5.42
CA LEU A 70 12.64 0.85 4.55
C LEU A 70 12.24 0.37 3.15
N PHE A 71 11.31 -0.58 3.05
CA PHE A 71 10.77 -1.03 1.76
C PHE A 71 10.12 0.12 0.97
N ALA A 72 9.27 0.94 1.61
CA ALA A 72 8.67 2.10 0.95
C ALA A 72 9.71 3.10 0.44
N VAL A 73 10.73 3.36 1.26
CA VAL A 73 11.81 4.27 0.94
C VAL A 73 12.66 3.75 -0.23
N GLN A 74 13.01 2.46 -0.25
CA GLN A 74 13.73 1.84 -1.37
C GLN A 74 12.94 1.92 -2.68
N LYS A 75 11.63 1.71 -2.64
CA LYS A 75 10.76 1.84 -3.82
C LYS A 75 10.69 3.28 -4.31
N ALA A 76 10.60 4.25 -3.40
CA ALA A 76 10.63 5.68 -3.76
C ALA A 76 11.96 6.08 -4.41
N TYR A 77 13.11 5.62 -3.87
CA TYR A 77 14.43 5.91 -4.43
C TYR A 77 14.71 5.19 -5.76
N GLY A 78 14.22 3.96 -5.94
CA GLY A 78 14.32 3.25 -7.21
C GLY A 78 13.65 4.02 -8.36
N LEU A 79 12.50 4.65 -8.10
CA LEU A 79 11.82 5.52 -9.06
C LEU A 79 12.58 6.81 -9.35
N TYR A 80 13.13 7.44 -8.32
CA TYR A 80 13.97 8.63 -8.48
C TYR A 80 15.14 8.31 -9.43
N TYR A 81 15.83 7.20 -9.22
CA TYR A 81 16.95 6.81 -10.09
C TYR A 81 16.51 6.50 -11.53
N ILE A 82 15.37 5.82 -11.73
CA ILE A 82 14.85 5.52 -13.07
C ILE A 82 14.46 6.82 -13.80
N CYS A 83 13.73 7.73 -13.16
CA CYS A 83 13.37 9.02 -13.76
C CYS A 83 14.60 9.88 -14.09
N TYR A 84 15.60 9.94 -13.21
CA TYR A 84 16.82 10.72 -13.45
C TYR A 84 17.68 10.17 -14.58
N VAL A 85 17.75 8.84 -14.74
CA VAL A 85 18.51 8.22 -15.83
C VAL A 85 17.81 8.40 -17.18
N THR A 86 16.47 8.36 -17.22
CA THR A 86 15.71 8.58 -18.46
C THR A 86 15.62 10.04 -18.91
N HIS A 87 15.85 11.01 -18.01
CA HIS A 87 15.84 12.45 -18.34
C HIS A 87 17.22 13.01 -18.73
N THR A 88 18.31 12.25 -18.52
CA THR A 88 19.69 12.68 -18.88
C THR A 88 20.22 12.02 -20.15
N SER A 89 19.41 11.17 -20.80
CA SER A 89 19.72 10.48 -22.06
C SER A 89 18.87 11.00 -23.23
N GLY A 90 18.78 12.33 -23.36
CA GLY A 90 18.17 13.04 -24.49
C GLY A 90 19.12 14.10 -25.03
#